data_AF-N8YIE8-F1
#
_entry.id   AF-N8YIE8-F1
#
_cell.length_a   1.000
_cell.length_b   1.000
_cell.length_c   1.000
_cell.angle_alpha   90.00
_cell.angle_beta   90.00
_cell.angle_gamma   90.00
#
_symmetry.space_group_name_H-M   'P 1'
#
loop_
_entity.id
_entity.type
_entity.pdbx_description
1 polymer ?
#
loop_
_entity_poly.entity_id
_entity_poly.type
_entity_poly.pdbx_seq_one_letter_code
_entity_poly.pdbx_strand_id
1 'polypeptide(L)'
;MINQIELLERLGISAFGNAWKASLADALPVARPTVTDWTTGKKPIPVGVWGDIQKIIESRLMGLQGALIEIKEQRHLIIVQEMKRKGKAYIQDEFADYLYSFSDEEIMNILKTYKKEYAKLSAEFPNDNFIDLQVIKDALDFNICIRDINGNLDLSLAEECALSYFKNMNLAKEFNLDALFMIDRVKEFSKNEINT
;
A
#
# COMPACT_ATOMS: atom_id res chain seq x y z
N MET A 1 -5.07 40.70 -3.32
CA MET A 1 -4.43 40.54 -4.65
C MET A 1 -3.50 39.34 -4.55
N ILE A 2 -3.58 38.38 -5.49
CA ILE A 2 -2.70 37.20 -5.45
C ILE A 2 -1.27 37.63 -5.80
N ASN A 3 -0.30 37.24 -4.98
CA ASN A 3 1.11 37.38 -5.32
C ASN A 3 1.49 36.30 -6.35
N GLN A 4 1.46 36.66 -7.63
CA GLN A 4 1.71 35.72 -8.72
C GLN A 4 3.14 35.16 -8.71
N ILE A 5 4.12 35.95 -8.28
CA ILE A 5 5.53 35.50 -8.21
C ILE A 5 5.68 34.39 -7.17
N GLU A 6 5.12 34.61 -5.98
CA GLU A 6 5.13 33.63 -4.89
C GLU A 6 4.33 32.38 -5.25
N LEU A 7 3.19 32.54 -5.95
CA LEU A 7 2.43 31.41 -6.46
C LEU A 7 3.25 30.59 -7.46
N LEU A 8 3.90 31.23 -8.43
CA LEU A 8 4.76 30.56 -9.42
C LEU A 8 5.89 29.78 -8.74
N GLU A 9 6.56 30.39 -7.77
CA GLU A 9 7.64 29.76 -7.02
C GLU A 9 7.15 28.52 -6.27
N ARG A 10 6.06 28.64 -5.50
CA ARG A 10 5.50 27.51 -4.76
C ARG A 10 5.11 26.36 -5.70
N LEU A 11 4.38 26.65 -6.78
CA LEU A 11 3.96 25.63 -7.74
C LEU A 11 5.14 24.97 -8.45
N GLY A 12 6.15 25.77 -8.83
CA GLY A 12 7.38 25.27 -9.43
C GLY A 12 8.12 24.32 -8.49
N ILE A 13 8.35 24.73 -7.24
CA ILE A 13 9.01 23.89 -6.23
C ILE A 13 8.21 22.61 -5.99
N SER A 14 6.88 22.69 -5.87
CA SER A 14 6.04 21.49 -5.69
C SER A 14 6.14 20.52 -6.87
N ALA A 15 6.21 21.02 -8.11
CA ALA A 15 6.24 20.17 -9.30
C ALA A 15 7.63 19.59 -9.62
N PHE A 16 8.70 20.30 -9.25
CA PHE A 16 10.06 20.02 -9.77
C PHE A 16 11.18 20.07 -8.71
N GLY A 17 10.89 20.44 -7.46
CA GLY A 17 11.87 20.56 -6.38
C GLY A 17 12.84 21.74 -6.58
N ASN A 18 14.07 21.59 -6.07
CA ASN A 18 15.05 22.69 -6.02
C ASN A 18 15.45 23.26 -7.38
N ALA A 19 15.38 22.46 -8.45
CA ALA A 19 15.76 22.85 -9.80
C ALA A 19 14.59 23.45 -10.62
N TRP A 20 13.50 23.88 -9.95
CA TRP A 20 12.23 24.15 -10.62
C TRP A 20 12.27 25.16 -11.76
N LYS A 21 13.08 26.22 -11.69
CA LYS A 21 13.12 27.25 -12.74
C LYS A 21 13.60 26.68 -14.08
N ALA A 22 14.59 25.80 -14.04
CA ALA A 22 15.12 25.14 -15.24
C ALA A 22 14.09 24.14 -15.79
N SER A 23 13.56 23.27 -14.92
CA SER A 23 12.60 22.24 -15.32
C SER A 23 11.28 22.83 -15.82
N LEU A 24 10.82 23.94 -15.24
CA LEU A 24 9.64 24.65 -15.69
C LEU A 24 9.86 25.32 -17.05
N ALA A 25 11.03 25.89 -17.29
CA ALA A 25 11.36 26.47 -18.60
C ALA A 25 11.34 25.41 -19.70
N ASP A 26 11.94 24.25 -19.41
CA ASP A 26 11.99 23.11 -20.33
C ASP A 26 10.57 22.53 -20.57
N ALA A 27 9.70 22.52 -19.54
CA ALA A 27 8.33 22.03 -19.64
C ALA A 27 7.33 23.01 -20.30
N LEU A 28 7.57 24.32 -20.21
CA LEU A 28 6.79 25.40 -20.85
C LEU A 28 7.33 25.84 -22.22
N PRO A 29 8.17 25.02 -22.86
CA PRO A 29 9.15 25.41 -23.88
C PRO A 29 9.56 26.91 -23.96
N VAL A 30 9.93 27.52 -22.83
CA VAL A 30 10.44 28.91 -22.79
C VAL A 30 11.92 28.96 -22.48
N ALA A 31 12.59 30.04 -22.85
CA ALA A 31 13.98 30.28 -22.44
C ALA A 31 14.06 30.41 -20.90
N ARG A 32 15.07 29.81 -20.26
CA ARG A 32 15.29 29.91 -18.80
C ARG A 32 15.29 31.34 -18.25
N PRO A 33 15.89 32.35 -18.94
CA PRO A 33 15.80 33.75 -18.49
C PRO A 33 14.36 34.28 -18.41
N THR A 34 13.42 33.75 -19.18
CA THR A 34 12.01 34.14 -19.13
C THR A 34 11.39 33.82 -17.78
N VAL A 35 11.66 32.64 -17.23
CA VAL A 35 11.20 32.26 -15.88
C VAL A 35 11.85 33.14 -14.83
N THR A 36 13.13 33.50 -14.99
CA THR A 36 13.81 34.46 -14.10
C THR A 36 13.18 35.85 -14.18
N ASP A 37 12.92 36.37 -15.38
CA ASP A 37 12.26 37.65 -15.61
C ASP A 37 10.86 37.68 -14.94
N TRP A 38 10.12 36.56 -14.96
CA TRP A 38 8.86 36.43 -14.21
C TRP A 38 9.06 36.50 -12.70
N THR A 39 10.00 35.72 -12.16
CA THR A 39 10.23 35.68 -10.70
C THR A 39 10.81 36.96 -10.12
N THR A 40 11.44 37.80 -10.95
CA THR A 40 11.98 39.10 -10.54
C THR A 40 10.99 40.24 -10.78
N GLY A 41 9.82 39.96 -11.35
CA GLY A 41 8.82 40.96 -11.72
C GLY A 41 9.19 41.82 -12.92
N LYS A 42 10.31 41.54 -13.60
CA LYS A 42 10.75 42.26 -14.81
C LYS A 42 9.79 42.06 -15.99
N LYS A 43 9.12 40.90 -16.05
CA LYS A 43 8.03 40.64 -16.99
C LYS A 43 6.83 40.04 -16.26
N PRO A 44 5.59 40.38 -16.65
CA PRO A 44 4.42 39.70 -16.13
C PRO A 44 4.37 38.25 -16.61
N ILE A 45 3.75 37.38 -15.82
CA ILE A 45 3.48 35.99 -16.20
C ILE A 45 2.26 36.00 -17.14
N PRO A 46 2.38 35.48 -18.38
CA PRO A 46 1.25 35.41 -19.29
C PRO A 46 0.10 34.57 -18.73
N VAL A 47 -1.15 34.98 -18.93
CA VAL A 47 -2.32 34.29 -18.35
C VAL A 47 -2.40 32.81 -18.79
N GLY A 48 -2.02 32.50 -20.03
CA GLY A 48 -2.01 31.12 -20.55
C GLY A 48 -1.04 30.18 -19.83
N VAL A 49 0.06 30.71 -19.27
CA VAL A 49 1.07 29.91 -18.55
C VAL A 49 0.47 29.21 -17.34
N TRP A 50 -0.54 29.80 -16.69
CA TRP A 50 -1.20 29.17 -15.55
C TRP A 50 -1.93 27.88 -15.92
N GLY A 51 -2.58 27.83 -17.09
CA GLY A 51 -3.23 26.63 -17.60
C GLY A 51 -2.23 25.53 -17.98
N ASP A 52 -1.07 25.92 -18.51
CA ASP A 52 0.00 24.97 -18.84
C ASP A 52 0.66 24.41 -17.57
N ILE A 53 0.90 25.25 -16.56
CA ILE A 53 1.37 24.82 -15.23
C ILE A 53 0.39 23.84 -14.60
N GLN A 54 -0.92 24.12 -14.67
CA GLN A 54 -1.94 23.21 -14.15
C GLN A 54 -1.83 21.82 -14.80
N LYS A 55 -1.79 21.74 -16.14
CA LYS A 55 -1.64 20.47 -16.87
C LYS A 55 -0.37 19.72 -16.49
N ILE A 56 0.74 20.43 -16.33
CA ILE A 56 2.02 19.85 -15.88
C ILE A 56 1.86 19.22 -14.50
N ILE A 57 1.23 19.92 -13.56
CA ILE A 57 1.01 19.42 -12.19
C ILE A 57 0.09 18.21 -12.20
N GLU A 58 -1.03 18.25 -12.94
CA GLU A 58 -1.97 17.14 -13.04
C GLU A 58 -1.31 15.88 -13.62
N SER A 59 -0.52 16.03 -14.69
CA SER A 59 0.23 14.91 -15.27
C SER A 59 1.23 14.31 -14.29
N ARG A 60 1.96 15.16 -13.54
CA ARG A 60 2.89 14.70 -12.50
C ARG A 60 2.18 14.02 -11.35
N LEU A 61 1.06 14.56 -10.89
CA LEU A 61 0.24 13.95 -9.84
C LEU A 61 -0.20 12.53 -10.24
N MET A 62 -0.68 12.35 -11.47
CA MET A 62 -1.07 11.05 -11.99
C MET A 62 0.12 10.07 -12.01
N GLY A 63 1.29 10.51 -12.47
CA GLY A 63 2.51 9.68 -12.46
C GLY A 63 2.95 9.30 -11.05
N LEU A 64 2.88 10.24 -10.09
CA LEU A 64 3.21 9.98 -8.68
C LEU A 64 2.21 9.04 -8.02
N GLN A 65 0.91 9.16 -8.33
CA GLN A 65 -0.11 8.22 -7.86
C GLN A 65 0.15 6.81 -8.38
N GLY A 66 0.50 6.67 -9.66
CA GLY A 66 0.88 5.37 -10.23
C GLY A 66 2.10 4.75 -9.55
N ALA A 67 3.17 5.53 -9.38
CA ALA A 67 4.37 5.07 -8.69
C ALA A 67 4.09 4.67 -7.22
N LEU A 68 3.20 5.39 -6.54
CA LEU A 68 2.80 5.07 -5.17
C LEU A 68 2.04 3.74 -5.10
N ILE A 69 1.16 3.46 -6.07
CA ILE A 69 0.45 2.18 -6.18
C ILE A 69 1.45 1.05 -6.39
N GLU A 70 2.37 1.20 -7.35
CA GLU A 70 3.39 0.19 -7.65
C GLU A 70 4.25 -0.12 -6.41
N ILE A 71 4.70 0.89 -5.67
CA ILE A 71 5.46 0.69 -4.43
C ILE A 71 4.62 -0.08 -3.40
N LYS A 72 3.34 0.26 -3.21
CA LYS A 72 2.48 -0.45 -2.25
C LYS A 72 2.28 -1.91 -2.62
N GLU A 73 2.07 -2.19 -3.91
CA GLU A 73 1.94 -3.55 -4.43
C GLU A 73 3.24 -4.35 -4.31
N GLN A 74 4.41 -3.74 -4.48
CA GLN A 74 5.69 -4.48 -4.45
C GLN A 74 6.34 -4.55 -3.07
N ARG A 75 5.95 -3.68 -2.12
CA ARG A 75 6.59 -3.55 -0.80
C ARG A 75 6.67 -4.87 -0.03
N HIS A 76 5.59 -5.65 -0.04
CA HIS A 76 5.55 -6.93 0.67
C HIS A 76 6.55 -7.95 0.08
N LEU A 77 6.72 -7.98 -1.24
CA LEU A 77 7.70 -8.83 -1.91
C LEU A 77 9.14 -8.44 -1.56
N ILE A 78 9.44 -7.13 -1.53
CA ILE A 78 10.75 -6.61 -1.13
C ILE A 78 11.07 -7.02 0.31
N ILE A 79 10.10 -6.90 1.22
CA ILE A 79 10.28 -7.26 2.63
C ILE A 79 10.45 -8.77 2.81
N VAL A 80 9.67 -9.60 2.12
CA VAL A 80 9.84 -11.07 2.15
C VAL A 80 11.22 -11.47 1.63
N GLN A 81 11.72 -10.84 0.56
CA GLN A 81 13.09 -11.07 0.07
C GLN A 81 14.15 -10.70 1.11
N GLU A 82 13.95 -9.59 1.82
CA GLU A 82 14.84 -9.16 2.91
C GLU A 82 14.81 -10.11 4.11
N MET A 83 13.62 -10.62 4.49
CA MET A 83 13.49 -11.65 5.52
C MET A 83 14.26 -12.92 5.12
N LYS A 84 14.08 -13.39 3.88
CA LYS A 84 14.82 -14.53 3.33
C LYS A 84 16.33 -14.31 3.37
N ARG A 85 16.81 -13.13 2.95
CA ARG A 85 18.24 -12.77 2.97
C ARG A 85 18.81 -12.81 4.38
N LYS A 86 18.02 -12.43 5.38
CA LYS A 86 18.38 -12.45 6.81
C LYS A 86 18.21 -13.80 7.49
N GLY A 87 17.74 -14.82 6.76
CA GLY A 87 17.46 -16.15 7.33
C GLY A 87 16.28 -16.16 8.31
N LYS A 88 15.38 -15.18 8.23
CA LYS A 88 14.17 -15.13 9.04
C LYS A 88 13.09 -16.04 8.48
N ALA A 89 12.21 -16.56 9.32
CA ALA A 89 11.03 -17.27 8.84
C ALA A 89 10.09 -16.33 8.06
N TYR A 90 9.58 -16.80 6.93
CA TYR A 90 8.65 -16.07 6.06
C TYR A 90 7.66 -17.06 5.44
N ILE A 91 6.43 -16.64 5.18
CA ILE A 91 5.40 -17.52 4.60
C ILE A 91 5.56 -17.54 3.06
N GLN A 92 5.54 -18.74 2.47
CA GLN A 92 5.55 -18.93 1.02
C GLN A 92 4.81 -20.23 0.68
N ASP A 93 3.51 -20.13 0.48
CA ASP A 93 2.61 -21.21 0.06
C ASP A 93 1.43 -20.62 -0.75
N GLU A 94 0.53 -21.49 -1.21
CA GLU A 94 -0.59 -21.12 -2.07
C GLU A 94 -1.55 -20.11 -1.39
N PHE A 95 -1.68 -20.17 -0.07
CA PHE A 95 -2.55 -19.24 0.67
C PHE A 95 -1.90 -17.87 0.83
N ALA A 96 -0.59 -17.82 1.10
CA ALA A 96 0.16 -16.57 1.09
C ALA A 96 0.16 -15.92 -0.30
N ASP A 97 0.37 -16.70 -1.37
CA ASP A 97 0.33 -16.20 -2.75
C ASP A 97 -1.06 -15.62 -3.09
N TYR A 98 -2.13 -16.27 -2.62
CA TYR A 98 -3.49 -15.72 -2.71
C TYR A 98 -3.59 -14.36 -2.02
N LEU A 99 -3.12 -14.23 -0.77
CA LEU A 99 -3.14 -12.95 -0.04
C LEU A 99 -2.22 -11.87 -0.65
N TYR A 100 -1.11 -12.25 -1.29
CA TYR A 100 -0.20 -11.32 -1.96
C TYR A 100 -0.81 -10.65 -3.19
N SER A 101 -1.80 -11.30 -3.81
CA SER A 101 -2.54 -10.72 -4.93
C SER A 101 -3.49 -9.56 -4.54
N PHE A 102 -3.74 -9.35 -3.25
CA PHE A 102 -4.62 -8.29 -2.76
C PHE A 102 -3.89 -6.98 -2.50
N SER A 103 -4.63 -5.87 -2.65
CA SER A 103 -4.23 -4.54 -2.19
C SER A 103 -4.28 -4.42 -0.66
N ASP A 104 -3.64 -3.37 -0.12
CA ASP A 104 -3.67 -3.08 1.32
C ASP A 104 -5.11 -2.85 1.82
N GLU A 105 -5.98 -2.24 1.01
CA GLU A 105 -7.40 -2.02 1.36
C GLU A 105 -8.17 -3.35 1.46
N GLU A 106 -7.95 -4.25 0.49
CA GLU A 106 -8.60 -5.55 0.50
C GLU A 106 -8.11 -6.42 1.67
N ILE A 107 -6.81 -6.40 2.00
CA ILE A 107 -6.29 -7.09 3.20
C ILE A 107 -6.97 -6.57 4.47
N MET A 108 -7.13 -5.25 4.60
CA MET A 108 -7.82 -4.66 5.74
C MET A 108 -9.32 -4.99 5.78
N ASN A 109 -9.96 -5.12 4.61
CA ASN A 109 -11.35 -5.59 4.54
C ASN A 109 -11.46 -7.05 4.98
N ILE A 110 -10.59 -7.94 4.49
CA ILE A 110 -10.55 -9.35 4.91
C ILE A 110 -10.34 -9.45 6.42
N LEU A 111 -9.43 -8.65 7.01
CA LEU A 111 -9.22 -8.60 8.46
C LEU A 111 -10.50 -8.20 9.21
N LYS A 112 -11.24 -7.22 8.70
CA LYS A 112 -12.50 -6.76 9.29
C LYS A 112 -13.55 -7.87 9.25
N THR A 113 -13.73 -8.53 8.11
CA THR A 113 -14.69 -9.61 7.96
C THR A 113 -14.31 -10.82 8.80
N TYR A 114 -13.03 -11.19 8.82
CA TYR A 114 -12.46 -12.21 9.70
C TYR A 114 -12.82 -11.94 11.17
N LYS A 115 -12.60 -10.72 11.67
CA LYS A 115 -12.90 -10.35 13.06
C LYS A 115 -14.37 -10.53 13.41
N LYS A 116 -15.28 -10.20 12.50
CA LYS A 116 -16.72 -10.40 12.68
C LYS A 116 -17.07 -11.89 12.75
N GLU A 117 -16.55 -12.68 11.81
CA GLU A 117 -16.83 -14.13 11.75
C GLU A 117 -16.27 -14.84 12.99
N TYR A 118 -15.04 -14.52 13.38
CA TYR A 118 -14.42 -15.05 14.60
C TYR A 118 -15.26 -14.72 15.85
N ALA A 119 -15.73 -13.47 15.98
CA ALA A 119 -16.57 -13.06 17.10
C ALA A 119 -17.91 -13.80 17.13
N LYS A 120 -18.54 -14.00 15.96
CA LYS A 120 -19.77 -14.78 15.83
C LYS A 120 -19.56 -16.23 16.27
N LEU A 121 -18.59 -16.92 15.69
CA LEU A 121 -18.32 -18.34 15.97
C LEU A 121 -17.87 -18.54 17.42
N SER A 122 -17.06 -17.65 17.97
CA SER A 122 -16.65 -17.70 19.38
C SER A 122 -17.82 -17.49 20.35
N ALA A 123 -18.86 -16.77 19.95
CA ALA A 123 -20.07 -16.62 20.76
C ALA A 123 -20.98 -17.86 20.68
N GLU A 124 -21.03 -18.50 19.51
CA GLU A 124 -21.85 -19.69 19.27
C GLU A 124 -21.22 -20.96 19.86
N PHE A 125 -19.89 -21.10 19.78
CA PHE A 125 -19.12 -22.24 20.25
C PHE A 125 -17.94 -21.78 21.15
N PRO A 126 -18.21 -21.34 22.40
CA PRO A 126 -17.22 -20.68 23.26
C PRO A 126 -16.08 -21.58 23.76
N ASN A 127 -16.22 -22.90 23.64
CA ASN A 127 -15.20 -23.87 24.06
C ASN A 127 -14.43 -24.47 22.88
N ASP A 128 -14.78 -24.08 21.65
CA ASP A 128 -14.19 -24.64 20.45
C ASP A 128 -12.95 -23.83 20.05
N ASN A 129 -11.99 -24.53 19.42
CA ASN A 129 -10.81 -23.92 18.87
C ASN A 129 -10.86 -23.96 17.35
N PHE A 130 -10.86 -22.79 16.71
CA PHE A 130 -10.98 -22.65 15.26
C PHE A 130 -9.59 -22.55 14.62
N ILE A 131 -8.97 -23.72 14.34
CA ILE A 131 -7.60 -23.76 13.84
C ILE A 131 -7.45 -23.09 12.47
N ASP A 132 -8.45 -23.21 11.61
CA ASP A 132 -8.53 -22.50 10.32
C ASP A 132 -8.48 -20.98 10.52
N LEU A 133 -9.27 -20.46 11.45
CA LEU A 133 -9.29 -19.03 11.76
C LEU A 133 -7.97 -18.56 12.37
N GLN A 134 -7.28 -19.39 13.16
CA GLN A 134 -5.95 -19.06 13.68
C GLN A 134 -4.90 -18.97 12.57
N VAL A 135 -4.91 -19.90 11.63
CA VAL A 135 -4.04 -19.86 10.44
C VAL A 135 -4.30 -18.60 9.62
N ILE A 136 -5.58 -18.29 9.36
CA ILE A 136 -5.99 -17.09 8.61
C ILE A 136 -5.55 -15.82 9.34
N LYS A 137 -5.74 -15.76 10.66
CA LYS A 137 -5.30 -14.63 11.49
C LYS A 137 -3.79 -14.40 11.35
N ASP A 138 -2.98 -15.44 11.51
CA ASP A 138 -1.53 -15.31 11.47
C ASP A 138 -1.04 -14.90 10.08
N ALA A 139 -1.69 -15.38 9.01
CA ALA A 139 -1.41 -14.95 7.64
C ALA A 139 -1.77 -13.47 7.39
N LEU A 140 -2.89 -13.00 7.97
CA LEU A 140 -3.30 -11.60 7.90
C LEU A 140 -2.37 -10.70 8.71
N ASP A 141 -2.02 -11.09 9.94
CA ASP A 141 -1.08 -10.36 10.78
C ASP A 141 0.31 -10.28 10.12
N PHE A 142 0.77 -11.38 9.51
CA PHE A 142 1.99 -11.39 8.71
C PHE A 142 1.89 -10.38 7.55
N ASN A 143 0.80 -10.41 6.78
CA ASN A 143 0.57 -9.46 5.69
C ASN A 143 0.59 -8.00 6.17
N ILE A 144 -0.05 -7.70 7.30
CA ILE A 144 -0.05 -6.34 7.89
C ILE A 144 1.37 -5.88 8.22
N CYS A 145 2.22 -6.78 8.73
CA CYS A 145 3.61 -6.49 9.04
C CYS A 145 4.46 -6.28 7.79
N ILE A 146 4.46 -7.23 6.84
CA ILE A 146 5.30 -7.15 5.64
C ILE A 146 4.81 -6.08 4.66
N ARG A 147 3.54 -5.69 4.73
CA ARG A 147 3.00 -4.56 3.99
C ARG A 147 3.19 -3.26 4.76
N ASP A 148 3.77 -3.25 5.96
CA ASP A 148 3.99 -2.04 6.75
C ASP A 148 2.77 -1.10 6.74
N ILE A 149 1.57 -1.67 6.94
CA ILE A 149 0.31 -0.93 6.83
C ILE A 149 0.24 0.13 7.94
N ASN A 150 0.87 -0.14 9.08
CA ASN A 150 0.90 0.74 10.25
C ASN A 150 2.13 1.68 10.29
N GLY A 151 3.05 1.62 9.32
CA GLY A 151 4.25 2.46 9.28
C GLY A 151 5.30 2.16 10.35
N ASN A 152 5.33 0.93 10.87
CA ASN A 152 6.20 0.46 11.95
C ASN A 152 6.81 -0.91 11.59
N LEU A 153 7.47 -1.01 10.43
CA LEU A 153 8.08 -2.24 9.96
C LEU A 153 9.02 -2.86 11.00
N ASP A 154 8.63 -4.02 11.53
CA ASP A 154 9.44 -4.85 12.42
C ASP A 154 9.55 -6.27 11.87
N LEU A 155 10.76 -6.63 11.43
CA LEU A 155 11.03 -7.94 10.85
C LEU A 155 11.04 -9.07 11.90
N SER A 156 11.14 -8.76 13.18
CA SER A 156 11.02 -9.75 14.26
C SER A 156 9.55 -10.08 14.50
N LEU A 157 8.68 -9.06 14.53
CA LEU A 157 7.23 -9.27 14.62
C LEU A 157 6.71 -10.05 13.41
N ALA A 158 7.13 -9.70 12.19
CA ALA A 158 6.76 -10.45 10.99
C ALA A 158 7.23 -11.92 11.07
N GLU A 159 8.43 -12.16 11.59
CA GLU A 159 8.94 -13.52 11.80
C GLU A 159 8.13 -14.30 12.84
N GLU A 160 7.73 -13.67 13.94
CA GLU A 160 6.85 -14.29 14.96
C GLU A 160 5.50 -14.70 14.35
N CYS A 161 4.89 -13.84 13.52
CA CYS A 161 3.67 -14.19 12.79
C CYS A 161 3.89 -15.40 11.86
N ALA A 162 5.00 -15.44 11.12
CA ALA A 162 5.31 -16.56 10.23
C ALA A 162 5.54 -17.87 10.99
N LEU A 163 6.24 -17.83 12.13
CA LEU A 163 6.44 -19.00 12.99
C LEU A 163 5.12 -19.51 13.61
N SER A 164 4.26 -18.60 14.05
CA SER A 164 2.91 -18.93 14.53
C SER A 164 2.07 -19.57 13.43
N TYR A 165 2.10 -18.98 12.23
CA TYR A 165 1.44 -19.52 11.05
C TYR A 165 1.89 -20.96 10.76
N PHE A 166 3.20 -21.24 10.74
CA PHE A 166 3.69 -22.59 10.48
C PHE A 166 3.25 -23.60 11.53
N LYS A 167 3.25 -23.21 12.80
CA LYS A 167 2.74 -24.05 13.88
C LYS A 167 1.26 -24.38 13.67
N ASN A 168 0.44 -23.38 13.40
CA ASN A 168 -1.00 -23.55 13.24
C ASN A 168 -1.36 -24.27 11.93
N MET A 169 -0.64 -24.02 10.84
CA MET A 169 -0.81 -24.69 9.56
C MET A 169 -0.42 -26.17 9.65
N ASN A 170 0.64 -26.51 10.40
CA ASN A 170 0.98 -27.91 10.65
C ASN A 170 -0.13 -28.63 11.41
N LEU A 171 -0.71 -28.00 12.44
CA LEU A 171 -1.87 -28.56 13.16
C LEU A 171 -3.11 -28.65 12.28
N ALA A 172 -3.40 -27.63 11.47
CA ALA A 172 -4.53 -27.60 10.54
C ALA A 172 -4.49 -28.77 9.54
N LYS A 173 -3.30 -29.12 9.05
CA LYS A 173 -3.09 -30.27 8.16
C LYS A 173 -3.46 -31.61 8.82
N GLU A 174 -3.36 -31.75 10.14
CA GLU A 174 -3.84 -32.97 10.84
C GLU A 174 -5.35 -33.15 10.72
N PHE A 175 -6.08 -32.07 10.46
CA PHE A 175 -7.53 -32.06 10.22
C PHE A 175 -7.90 -31.97 8.73
N ASN A 176 -6.92 -32.16 7.82
CA ASN A 176 -7.08 -31.98 6.37
C ASN A 176 -7.49 -30.55 5.95
N LEU A 177 -7.08 -29.55 6.74
CA LEU A 177 -7.29 -28.14 6.44
C LEU A 177 -5.98 -27.57 5.86
N ASP A 178 -5.88 -27.59 4.53
CA ASP A 178 -4.70 -27.14 3.80
C ASP A 178 -4.81 -25.67 3.34
N ALA A 179 -3.83 -25.21 2.55
CA ALA A 179 -3.82 -23.84 2.03
C ALA A 179 -5.03 -23.54 1.14
N LEU A 180 -5.52 -24.52 0.36
CA LEU A 180 -6.71 -24.34 -0.48
C LEU A 180 -7.97 -24.19 0.38
N PHE A 181 -8.08 -24.96 1.47
CA PHE A 181 -9.15 -24.78 2.44
C PHE A 181 -9.15 -23.36 3.01
N MET A 182 -7.99 -22.79 3.39
CA MET A 182 -7.93 -21.42 3.91
C MET A 182 -8.39 -20.39 2.89
N ILE A 183 -8.04 -20.57 1.61
CA ILE A 183 -8.52 -19.71 0.52
C ILE A 183 -10.06 -19.76 0.43
N ASP A 184 -10.63 -20.96 0.42
CA ASP A 184 -12.09 -21.14 0.31
C ASP A 184 -12.81 -20.59 1.55
N ARG A 185 -12.21 -20.76 2.73
CA ARG A 185 -12.71 -20.21 3.99
C ARG A 185 -12.74 -18.69 3.98
N VAL A 186 -11.67 -18.04 3.52
CA VAL A 186 -11.63 -16.58 3.34
C VAL A 186 -12.73 -16.12 2.37
N LYS A 187 -12.87 -16.79 1.23
CA LYS A 187 -13.93 -16.47 0.26
C LYS A 187 -15.33 -16.61 0.86
N GLU A 188 -15.56 -17.61 1.70
CA GLU A 188 -16.85 -17.87 2.34
C GLU A 188 -17.29 -16.69 3.21
N PHE A 189 -16.46 -16.27 4.16
CA PHE A 189 -16.86 -15.18 5.05
C PHE A 189 -16.83 -13.81 4.35
N SER A 190 -15.96 -13.61 3.34
CA SER A 190 -16.00 -12.38 2.53
C SER A 190 -17.26 -12.24 1.67
N LYS A 191 -17.89 -13.35 1.23
CA LYS A 191 -19.16 -13.31 0.47
C LYS A 191 -20.37 -12.97 1.34
N ASN A 192 -20.33 -13.30 2.63
CA ASN A 192 -21.44 -13.07 3.55
C ASN A 192 -21.71 -11.57 3.81
N GLU A 193 -20.83 -10.64 3.37
CA GLU A 193 -21.07 -9.19 3.45
C GLU A 193 -21.90 -8.60 2.30
N ILE A 194 -22.16 -9.35 1.21
CA ILE A 194 -22.98 -8.85 0.08
C ILE A 194 -24.48 -9.06 0.34
N ASN A 195 -24.86 -9.87 1.34
CA ASN A 195 -26.24 -10.26 1.64
C ASN A 195 -26.80 -9.67 2.94
N THR A 196 -26.16 -8.63 3.51
CA THR A 196 -26.62 -7.85 4.68
C THR A 196 -26.49 -6.37 4.41
#